data_AF-A0A974SYE1-F1
#
_entry.id   AF-A0A974SYE1-F1
#
_cell.length_a   1.000
_cell.length_b   1.000
_cell.length_c   1.000
_cell.angle_alpha   90.00
_cell.angle_beta   90.00
_cell.angle_gamma   90.00
#
_symmetry.space_group_name_H-M   'P 1'
#
loop_
_entity.id
_entity.type
_entity.pdbx_description
1 polymer ?
#
loop_
_entity_poly.entity_id
_entity_poly.type
_entity_poly.pdbx_seq_one_letter_code
_entity_poly.pdbx_strand_id
1 'polypeptide(L)'
;MTVADEHIKALNRLRAAGGLVPIIESGLSKAQMPTDRVEKMICFCEWSLQADTDGDSEATKLRSEIHQGLARIKALMLQSHPMDQVEI
;
A
#
# COMPACT_ATOMS: atom_id res chain seq x y z
N MET A 1 -20.04 -18.55 -7.23
CA MET A 1 -19.50 -17.26 -6.78
C MET A 1 -19.98 -16.22 -7.77
N THR A 2 -20.72 -15.20 -7.35
CA THR A 2 -21.34 -14.23 -8.27
C THR A 2 -20.38 -13.09 -8.58
N VAL A 3 -20.58 -12.38 -9.70
CA VAL A 3 -19.76 -11.21 -10.08
C VAL A 3 -19.82 -10.11 -9.01
N ALA A 4 -20.97 -9.96 -8.33
CA ALA A 4 -21.13 -9.02 -7.22
C ALA A 4 -20.25 -9.37 -6.01
N ASP A 5 -20.07 -10.67 -5.71
CA ASP A 5 -19.20 -11.10 -4.61
C ASP A 5 -17.73 -10.75 -4.88
N GLU A 6 -17.30 -10.85 -6.13
CA GLU A 6 -15.94 -10.50 -6.54
C GLU A 6 -15.70 -8.98 -6.49
N HIS A 7 -16.67 -8.17 -6.92
CA HIS A 7 -16.60 -6.71 -6.80
C HIS A 7 -16.45 -6.26 -5.34
N ILE A 8 -17.26 -6.84 -4.43
CA ILE A 8 -17.21 -6.51 -3.00
C ILE A 8 -15.84 -6.86 -2.40
N LYS A 9 -15.29 -8.04 -2.74
CA LYS A 9 -13.96 -8.45 -2.28
C LYS A 9 -12.87 -7.52 -2.82
N ALA A 10 -12.94 -7.15 -4.10
CA ALA A 10 -12.01 -6.24 -4.74
C ALA A 10 -12.01 -4.87 -4.05
N LEU A 11 -13.17 -4.30 -3.77
CA LEU A 11 -13.30 -3.04 -3.04
C LEU A 11 -12.79 -3.14 -1.60
N ASN A 12 -13.09 -4.23 -0.90
CA ASN A 12 -12.62 -4.44 0.47
C ASN A 12 -11.09 -4.58 0.55
N ARG A 13 -10.44 -5.17 -0.47
CA ARG A 13 -8.97 -5.17 -0.58
C ARG A 13 -8.41 -3.76 -0.70
N LEU A 14 -9.01 -2.92 -1.56
CA LEU A 14 -8.61 -1.52 -1.68
C LEU A 14 -8.79 -0.75 -0.38
N ARG A 15 -9.92 -0.95 0.33
CA ARG A 15 -10.15 -0.34 1.65
C ARG A 15 -9.09 -0.76 2.67
N ALA A 16 -8.74 -2.05 2.71
CA ALA A 16 -7.69 -2.55 3.58
C ALA A 16 -6.34 -1.92 3.25
N ALA A 17 -5.96 -1.85 1.98
CA ALA A 17 -4.73 -1.20 1.54
C ALA A 17 -4.71 0.30 1.91
N GLY A 18 -5.81 1.02 1.68
CA GLY A 18 -5.96 2.43 2.08
C GLY A 18 -5.80 2.64 3.58
N GLY A 19 -6.34 1.73 4.40
CA GLY A 19 -6.16 1.76 5.86
C GLY A 19 -4.74 1.41 6.32
N LEU A 20 -4.01 0.58 5.57
CA LEU A 20 -2.62 0.22 5.89
C LEU A 20 -1.63 1.35 5.62
N VAL A 21 -1.84 2.16 4.58
CA VAL A 21 -0.97 3.30 4.23
C VAL A 21 -0.61 4.19 5.43
N PRO A 22 -1.57 4.79 6.16
CA PRO A 22 -1.25 5.66 7.29
C PRO A 22 -0.60 4.91 8.46
N ILE A 23 -0.86 3.60 8.61
CA ILE A 23 -0.22 2.76 9.62
C ILE A 23 1.26 2.58 9.31
N ILE A 24 1.60 2.32 8.05
CA ILE A 24 2.99 2.18 7.59
C ILE A 24 3.74 3.52 7.74
N GLU A 25 3.15 4.63 7.29
CA GLU A 25 3.76 5.97 7.39
C GLU A 25 4.05 6.36 8.85
N SER A 26 3.10 6.12 9.75
CA SER A 26 3.25 6.36 11.20
C SER A 26 4.32 5.43 11.81
N GLY A 27 4.37 4.17 11.38
CA GLY A 27 5.37 3.20 11.85
C GLY A 27 6.79 3.57 11.43
N LEU A 28 6.97 3.95 10.16
CA LEU A 28 8.26 4.39 9.60
C LEU A 28 8.74 5.70 10.25
N SER A 29 7.89 6.72 10.33
CA SER A 29 8.25 8.01 10.93
C SER A 29 8.67 7.91 12.40
N LYS A 30 8.20 6.88 13.10
CA LYS A 30 8.57 6.60 14.50
C LYS A 30 9.68 5.56 14.66
N ALA A 31 10.24 5.04 13.56
CA ALA A 31 11.18 3.91 13.54
C ALA A 31 10.69 2.65 14.31
N GLN A 32 9.37 2.41 14.30
CA GLN A 32 8.72 1.30 15.03
C GLN A 32 8.41 0.08 14.15
N MET A 33 8.75 0.14 12.85
CA MET A 33 8.56 -0.98 11.94
C MET A 33 9.86 -1.37 11.27
N PRO A 34 10.26 -2.65 11.35
CA PRO A 34 11.38 -3.15 10.58
C PRO A 34 11.03 -3.17 9.08
N THR A 35 12.06 -2.96 8.26
CA THR A 35 11.96 -2.79 6.80
C THR A 35 11.25 -3.97 6.12
N ASP A 36 11.56 -5.20 6.51
CA ASP A 36 10.97 -6.42 5.92
C ASP A 36 9.44 -6.48 6.11
N ARG A 37 8.94 -5.99 7.24
CA ARG A 37 7.51 -5.89 7.54
C ARG A 37 6.85 -4.84 6.66
N VAL A 38 7.51 -3.69 6.49
CA VAL A 38 7.04 -2.61 5.63
C VAL A 38 6.94 -3.07 4.18
N GLU A 39 7.95 -3.78 3.66
CA GLU A 39 7.96 -4.32 2.30
C GLU A 39 6.79 -5.27 2.04
N LYS A 40 6.49 -6.18 2.98
CA LYS A 40 5.32 -7.08 2.87
C LYS A 40 4.01 -6.31 2.79
N MET A 41 3.87 -5.24 3.57
CA MET A 41 2.68 -4.39 3.56
C MET A 41 2.56 -3.58 2.27
N ILE A 42 3.68 -3.07 1.74
CA ILE A 42 3.73 -2.43 0.42
C ILE A 42 3.30 -3.41 -0.67
N CYS A 43 3.84 -4.63 -0.67
CA CYS A 43 3.48 -5.67 -1.64
C CYS A 43 1.97 -5.97 -1.62
N PHE A 44 1.36 -6.04 -0.43
CA PHE A 44 -0.09 -6.17 -0.31
C PHE A 44 -0.85 -4.97 -0.92
N CYS A 45 -0.41 -3.74 -0.67
CA CYS A 45 -1.02 -2.55 -1.25
C CYS A 45 -0.90 -2.53 -2.78
N GLU A 46 0.27 -2.87 -3.32
CA GLU A 46 0.52 -2.96 -4.77
C GLU A 46 -0.33 -4.05 -5.43
N TRP A 47 -0.44 -5.22 -4.80
CA TRP A 47 -1.34 -6.27 -5.26
C TRP A 47 -2.82 -5.82 -5.22
N SER A 48 -3.23 -5.10 -4.17
CA SER A 48 -4.60 -4.59 -4.03
C SER A 48 -4.98 -3.60 -5.14
N LEU A 49 -4.01 -2.83 -5.65
CA LEU A 49 -4.19 -1.98 -6.83
C LEU A 49 -4.44 -2.76 -8.14
N GLN A 50 -4.29 -4.08 -8.16
CA GLN A 50 -4.60 -4.91 -9.33
C GLN A 50 -6.04 -5.47 -9.32
N ALA A 51 -6.84 -5.12 -8.30
CA ALA A 51 -8.22 -5.60 -8.23
C ALA A 51 -9.07 -5.07 -9.41
N ASP A 52 -10.06 -5.83 -9.87
CA ASP A 52 -11.02 -5.35 -10.87
C ASP A 52 -12.19 -4.66 -10.16
N THR A 53 -12.37 -3.37 -10.44
CA THR A 53 -13.39 -2.51 -9.81
C THR A 53 -13.88 -1.45 -10.78
N ASP A 54 -14.00 -1.80 -12.06
CA ASP A 54 -14.32 -0.84 -13.11
C ASP A 54 -15.64 -0.10 -12.85
N GLY A 55 -15.64 1.21 -13.13
CA GLY A 55 -16.80 2.09 -12.91
C GLY A 55 -17.08 2.47 -11.45
N ASP A 56 -16.30 1.95 -10.49
CA ASP A 56 -16.48 2.29 -9.06
C ASP A 56 -15.71 3.57 -8.68
N SER A 57 -16.49 4.59 -8.31
CA SER A 57 -15.94 5.90 -7.91
C SER A 57 -15.17 5.86 -6.60
N GLU A 58 -15.54 4.97 -5.67
CA GLU A 58 -14.82 4.79 -4.40
C GLU A 58 -13.49 4.11 -4.66
N ALA A 59 -13.49 3.06 -5.48
CA ALA A 59 -12.27 2.37 -5.87
C ALA A 59 -11.27 3.32 -6.56
N THR A 60 -11.75 4.23 -7.42
CA THR A 60 -10.92 5.25 -8.06
C THR A 60 -10.24 6.16 -7.03
N LYS A 61 -10.97 6.61 -6.01
CA LYS A 61 -10.42 7.44 -4.92
C LYS A 61 -9.39 6.67 -4.10
N LEU A 62 -9.73 5.47 -3.66
CA LEU A 62 -8.84 4.60 -2.88
C LEU A 62 -7.54 4.32 -3.63
N ARG A 63 -7.58 4.05 -4.94
CA ARG A 63 -6.38 3.84 -5.76
C ARG A 63 -5.47 5.07 -5.76
N SER A 64 -6.04 6.25 -5.95
CA SER A 64 -5.28 7.50 -5.93
C SER A 64 -4.61 7.72 -4.56
N GLU A 65 -5.36 7.51 -3.48
CA GLU A 65 -4.85 7.64 -2.10
C GLU A 65 -3.73 6.63 -1.82
N ILE A 66 -3.91 5.36 -2.21
CA ILE A 66 -2.91 4.30 -2.04
C ILE A 66 -1.65 4.62 -2.86
N HIS A 67 -1.77 5.05 -4.12
CA HIS A 67 -0.63 5.43 -4.94
C HIS A 67 0.18 6.57 -4.32
N GLN A 68 -0.49 7.63 -3.88
CA GLN A 68 0.15 8.76 -3.22
C GLN A 68 0.81 8.33 -1.90
N GLY A 69 0.15 7.47 -1.13
CA GLY A 69 0.69 6.89 0.10
C GLY A 69 1.94 6.05 -0.13
N LEU A 70 1.91 5.14 -1.10
CA LEU A 70 3.07 4.31 -1.45
C LEU A 70 4.27 5.16 -1.89
N ALA A 71 4.04 6.24 -2.63
CA ALA A 71 5.11 7.18 -3.00
C ALA A 71 5.78 7.80 -1.76
N ARG A 72 4.98 8.24 -0.78
CA ARG A 72 5.51 8.80 0.49
C ARG A 72 6.22 7.75 1.32
N ILE A 73 5.67 6.54 1.44
CA ILE A 73 6.30 5.42 2.15
C ILE A 73 7.67 5.11 1.56
N LYS A 74 7.77 4.97 0.23
CA LYS A 74 9.05 4.73 -0.46
C LYS A 74 10.06 5.85 -0.20
N ALA A 75 9.60 7.11 -0.21
CA ALA A 75 10.46 8.25 0.14
C ALA A 75 10.93 8.24 1.60
N LEU A 76 10.09 7.80 2.55
CA LEU A 76 10.47 7.65 3.97
C LEU A 76 11.50 6.53 4.16
N MET A 77 11.33 5.39 3.47
CA MET A 77 12.29 4.28 3.54
C MET A 77 13.67 4.70 3.03
N LEU A 78 13.75 5.47 1.95
CA LEU A 78 15.00 6.04 1.43
C LEU A 78 15.66 7.03 2.40
N GLN A 79 14.90 7.69 3.27
CA GLN A 79 15.44 8.59 4.29
C GLN A 79 15.89 7.84 5.55
N SER A 80 15.25 6.72 5.87
CA SER A 80 15.58 5.87 7.02
C SER A 80 16.71 4.86 6.75
N HIS A 81 17.15 4.73 5.50
CA HIS A 81 18.34 3.99 5.08
C HIS A 81 19.10 4.81 4.02
N PRO A 82 20.22 5.48 4.34
CA PRO A 82 21.22 5.73 3.30
C PRO A 82 21.65 4.37 2.75
N MET A 83 21.90 4.30 1.44
CA MET A 83 22.23 3.06 0.73
C MET A 83 23.47 2.35 1.32
N ASP A 84 23.26 1.48 2.31
CA ASP A 84 24.09 0.30 2.52
C ASP A 84 23.35 -0.83 1.76
N GLN A 85 23.82 -1.40 0.66
CA GLN A 85 25.19 -1.73 0.29
C GLN A 85 25.38 -1.62 -1.23
N VAL A 86 26.43 -0.91 -1.63
CA VAL A 86 27.20 -1.26 -2.82
C VAL A 86 28.00 -2.50 -2.43
N GLU A 87 27.57 -3.68 -2.87
CA GLU A 87 28.49 -4.82 -2.90
C GLU A 87 29.40 -4.67 -4.13
N ILE A 88 30.70 -4.76 -3.85
CA ILE A 88 31.87 -4.59 -4.72
C ILE A 88 31.92 -5.72 -5.76
#